data_AF-A0A7K3F4F6-F1
#
_entry.id   AF-A0A7K3F4F6-F1
#
_cell.length_a   1.000
_cell.length_b   1.000
_cell.length_c   1.000
_cell.angle_alpha   90.00
_cell.angle_beta   90.00
_cell.angle_gamma   90.00
#
_symmetry.space_group_name_H-M   'P 1'
#
loop_
_entity.id
_entity.type
_entity.pdbx_description
1 polymer ?
#
loop_
_entity_poly.entity_id
_entity_poly.type
_entity_poly.pdbx_seq_one_letter_code
_entity_poly.pdbx_strand_id
1 'polypeptide(L)'
;MNADTRIQLVRDATFVRLTTEGAITGHHGSTPDGLFFQDARHLSRWQLTVDGSDPAALLPATPEGDDTASCVLTPEGTRDDPPAYTVFRRQSVAGGTFTEHLRLVSNRPDAVTARVDLTVDTDFADLFELRADDRRYDKPGAEREIRATTDGLRFSYRRAAWHADTEVVCRPSPDTVAAARSGTRATARTLSWHVPLDAHGAADLHLTVRARPHGRPPRTGTAERVTGGPAPIMAGGTDDLTLACERGLADLDLLTIPVTGVDGEDLHVPAAGIPWFLTLFGRDSLLTSYFLLPYRPGTAAAVLSALAAVQGERHDAFSGEQPGRIVHETRHGELAHFRQVPYGRYYGAVDATPLFLVLLHAHHQTTGDRALARRLEQHARRAVDWMLTDGGLEEHGYLVYTPDPGGLVNQNWKDSAGA
;
A
#
# COMPACT_ATOMS: atom_id res chain seq x y z
N MET A 1 -26.97 7.18 6.14
CA MET A 1 -25.64 6.99 5.50
C MET A 1 -24.64 6.79 6.63
N ASN A 2 -24.32 5.54 6.97
CA ASN A 2 -23.19 5.30 7.87
C ASN A 2 -21.94 5.67 7.09
N ALA A 3 -21.21 6.69 7.55
CA ALA A 3 -19.86 6.92 7.10
C ALA A 3 -19.09 5.61 7.30
N ASP A 4 -18.33 5.19 6.29
CA ASP A 4 -17.49 4.00 6.37
C ASP A 4 -16.39 4.26 7.43
N THR A 5 -16.65 3.88 8.68
CA THR A 5 -15.76 4.10 9.82
C THR A 5 -14.62 3.08 9.77
N ARG A 6 -13.73 3.23 8.79
CA ARG A 6 -12.49 2.46 8.70
C ARG A 6 -11.29 3.33 8.99
N ILE A 7 -10.28 2.72 9.59
CA ILE A 7 -8.99 3.34 9.84
C ILE A 7 -8.02 2.88 8.75
N GLN A 8 -7.28 3.82 8.18
CA GLN A 8 -6.27 3.55 7.17
C GLN A 8 -4.93 4.05 7.67
N LEU A 9 -3.96 3.15 7.74
CA LEU A 9 -2.57 3.47 8.08
C LEU A 9 -1.70 3.23 6.85
N VAL A 10 -0.74 4.10 6.59
CA VAL A 10 0.15 4.03 5.43
C VAL A 10 1.57 4.47 5.79
N ARG A 11 2.56 3.68 5.35
CA ARG A 11 3.99 4.01 5.47
C ARG A 11 4.81 3.14 4.52
N ASP A 12 5.77 3.73 3.83
CA ASP A 12 6.76 3.05 2.97
C ASP A 12 6.13 2.04 1.99
N ALA A 13 5.20 2.52 1.16
CA ALA A 13 4.46 1.72 0.18
C ALA A 13 3.66 0.54 0.79
N THR A 14 3.41 0.56 2.09
CA THR A 14 2.61 -0.42 2.82
C THR A 14 1.40 0.28 3.40
N PHE A 15 0.23 -0.32 3.29
CA PHE A 15 -0.96 0.21 3.95
C PHE A 15 -1.78 -0.90 4.58
N VAL A 16 -2.48 -0.55 5.65
CA VAL A 16 -3.45 -1.42 6.30
C VAL A 16 -4.76 -0.68 6.46
N ARG A 17 -5.86 -1.38 6.20
CA ARG A 17 -7.21 -0.88 6.43
C ARG A 17 -7.90 -1.74 7.47
N LEU A 18 -8.42 -1.09 8.51
CA LEU A 18 -8.91 -1.70 9.74
C LEU A 18 -10.33 -1.23 10.05
N THR A 19 -11.07 -2.00 10.85
CA THR A 19 -12.30 -1.51 11.50
C THR A 19 -11.97 -0.55 12.64
N THR A 20 -12.99 0.07 13.23
CA THR A 20 -12.87 0.91 14.44
C THR A 20 -12.36 0.15 15.66
N GLU A 21 -12.42 -1.18 15.68
CA GLU A 21 -11.90 -2.02 16.75
C GLU A 21 -10.45 -2.45 16.47
N GLY A 22 -9.89 -2.04 15.33
CA GLY A 22 -8.57 -2.45 14.86
C GLY A 22 -8.55 -3.83 14.18
N ALA A 23 -9.70 -4.35 13.74
CA ALA A 23 -9.78 -5.67 13.12
C ALA A 23 -9.59 -5.64 11.59
N ILE A 24 -9.15 -6.76 11.02
CA ILE A 24 -9.27 -7.09 9.60
C ILE A 24 -10.24 -8.25 9.47
N THR A 25 -11.32 -8.07 8.72
CA THR A 25 -12.44 -9.02 8.62
C THR A 25 -12.38 -9.88 7.36
N GLY A 26 -11.64 -9.45 6.33
CA GLY A 26 -11.56 -10.12 5.04
C GLY A 26 -12.66 -9.69 4.08
N HIS A 27 -13.17 -8.47 4.25
CA HIS A 27 -14.17 -7.88 3.38
C HIS A 27 -13.62 -7.73 1.96
N HIS A 28 -14.46 -8.07 0.98
CA HIS A 28 -14.23 -7.87 -0.45
C HIS A 28 -15.19 -6.80 -0.96
N GLY A 29 -14.90 -6.16 -2.09
CA GLY A 29 -15.76 -5.15 -2.70
C GLY A 29 -15.01 -3.87 -3.04
N SER A 30 -15.71 -2.74 -3.14
CA SER A 30 -15.09 -1.45 -3.49
C SER A 30 -14.06 -0.95 -2.46
N THR A 31 -14.13 -1.49 -1.24
CA THR A 31 -13.35 -1.07 -0.07
C THR A 31 -12.86 -2.28 0.75
N PRO A 32 -11.95 -3.12 0.23
CA PRO A 32 -11.46 -4.28 0.98
C PRO A 32 -10.63 -3.83 2.19
N ASP A 33 -10.69 -4.59 3.28
CA ASP A 33 -9.73 -4.48 4.39
C ASP A 33 -8.57 -5.47 4.20
N GLY A 34 -7.50 -5.22 4.94
CA GLY A 34 -6.28 -6.04 4.88
C GLY A 34 -5.00 -5.26 5.09
N LEU A 35 -3.90 -6.00 5.22
CA LEU A 35 -2.54 -5.49 5.06
C LEU A 35 -2.10 -5.71 3.61
N PHE A 36 -1.69 -4.63 2.96
CA PHE A 36 -1.33 -4.63 1.55
C PHE A 36 0.10 -4.17 1.35
N PHE A 37 0.83 -4.90 0.50
CA PHE A 37 2.19 -4.57 0.13
C PHE A 37 2.49 -5.13 -1.26
N GLN A 38 3.03 -4.30 -2.15
CA GLN A 38 3.36 -4.66 -3.55
C GLN A 38 2.23 -5.41 -4.28
N ASP A 39 1.08 -4.75 -4.40
CA ASP A 39 -0.12 -5.24 -5.11
C ASP A 39 -0.71 -6.56 -4.58
N ALA A 40 -0.31 -7.04 -3.39
CA ALA A 40 -0.87 -8.24 -2.76
C ALA A 40 -1.43 -7.96 -1.36
N ARG A 41 -2.55 -8.61 -1.02
CA ARG A 41 -3.09 -8.67 0.34
C ARG A 41 -2.40 -9.76 1.15
N HIS A 42 -1.47 -9.34 2.00
CA HIS A 42 -0.67 -10.22 2.85
C HIS A 42 -1.40 -10.67 4.12
N LEU A 43 -2.39 -9.91 4.57
CA LEU A 43 -3.23 -10.24 5.72
C LEU A 43 -4.69 -10.01 5.35
N SER A 44 -5.48 -11.07 5.27
CA SER A 44 -6.92 -11.00 4.98
C SER A 44 -7.78 -11.14 6.22
N ARG A 45 -7.20 -11.50 7.37
CA ARG A 45 -7.93 -11.54 8.65
C ARG A 45 -6.99 -11.30 9.82
N TRP A 46 -7.46 -10.50 10.77
CA TRP A 46 -6.79 -10.14 12.01
C TRP A 46 -7.85 -9.74 13.04
N GLN A 47 -8.44 -10.74 13.69
CA GLN A 47 -9.60 -10.57 14.56
C GLN A 47 -9.25 -11.00 15.98
N LEU A 48 -9.38 -10.07 16.92
CA LEU A 48 -9.13 -10.28 18.34
C LEU A 48 -10.44 -10.65 19.02
N THR A 49 -10.45 -11.76 19.76
CA THR A 49 -11.50 -12.07 20.74
C THR A 49 -10.89 -12.21 22.12
N VAL A 50 -11.62 -11.79 23.14
CA VAL A 50 -11.21 -11.87 24.54
C VAL A 50 -12.29 -12.60 25.34
N ASP A 51 -11.89 -13.57 26.16
CA ASP A 51 -12.78 -14.46 26.91
C ASP A 51 -13.87 -15.13 26.06
N GLY A 52 -13.58 -15.36 24.78
CA GLY A 52 -14.46 -16.06 23.83
C GLY A 52 -15.44 -15.18 23.05
N SER A 53 -15.45 -13.87 23.29
CA SER A 53 -16.32 -12.91 22.60
C SER A 53 -15.53 -11.81 21.88
N ASP A 54 -16.15 -11.16 20.89
CA ASP A 54 -15.62 -9.94 20.29
C ASP A 54 -15.59 -8.82 21.37
N PRO A 55 -14.45 -8.16 21.60
CA PRO A 55 -14.37 -7.12 22.62
C PRO A 55 -15.16 -5.87 22.20
N ALA A 56 -15.79 -5.21 23.16
CA ALA A 56 -16.48 -3.95 22.93
C ALA A 56 -15.47 -2.78 22.92
N ALA A 57 -15.63 -1.83 21.99
CA ALA A 57 -14.82 -0.61 21.96
C ALA A 57 -15.31 0.40 23.01
N LEU A 58 -14.45 0.71 23.98
CA LEU A 58 -14.63 1.86 24.88
C LEU A 58 -14.19 3.16 24.22
N LEU A 59 -13.08 3.09 23.49
CA LEU A 59 -12.61 4.13 22.58
C LEU A 59 -12.33 3.47 21.23
N PRO A 60 -13.11 3.81 20.19
CA PRO A 60 -12.81 3.43 18.81
C PRO A 60 -11.38 3.82 18.42
N ALA A 61 -10.81 3.10 17.48
CA ALA A 61 -9.47 3.35 16.95
C ALA A 61 -9.38 4.77 16.39
N THR A 62 -8.43 5.52 16.93
CA THR A 62 -8.09 6.86 16.46
C THR A 62 -6.66 6.86 15.92
N PRO A 63 -6.41 7.45 14.74
CA PRO A 63 -5.05 7.66 14.27
C PRO A 63 -4.30 8.60 15.23
N GLU A 64 -3.12 8.21 15.67
CA GLU A 64 -2.17 9.10 16.37
C GLU A 64 -1.25 9.82 15.39
N GLY A 65 -1.12 9.23 14.20
CA GLY A 65 -0.44 9.73 13.02
C GLY A 65 -0.88 8.86 11.85
N ASP A 66 -0.23 9.00 10.71
CA ASP A 66 -0.71 8.33 9.49
C ASP A 66 -0.31 6.85 9.40
N ASP A 67 0.59 6.39 10.28
CA ASP A 67 1.07 5.01 10.32
C ASP A 67 0.67 4.24 11.57
N THR A 68 0.02 4.91 12.53
CA THR A 68 -0.27 4.36 13.86
C THR A 68 -1.67 4.75 14.34
N ALA A 69 -2.41 3.79 14.87
CA ALA A 69 -3.67 4.01 15.56
C ALA A 69 -3.73 3.25 16.89
N SER A 70 -4.55 3.77 17.80
CA SER A 70 -4.80 3.15 19.09
C SER A 70 -6.30 3.10 19.39
N CYS A 71 -6.75 2.01 20.02
CA CYS A 71 -8.09 1.87 20.56
C CYS A 71 -8.06 1.31 21.99
N VAL A 72 -9.16 1.49 22.71
CA VAL A 72 -9.37 0.88 24.02
C VAL A 72 -10.58 -0.02 23.95
N LEU A 73 -10.35 -1.28 24.29
CA LEU A 73 -11.33 -2.35 24.19
C LEU A 73 -11.57 -2.95 25.58
N THR A 74 -12.70 -3.64 25.74
CA THR A 74 -13.05 -4.36 26.95
C THR A 74 -13.72 -5.68 26.62
N PRO A 75 -13.52 -6.75 27.41
CA PRO A 75 -14.42 -7.90 27.40
C PRO A 75 -15.86 -7.46 27.65
N GLU A 76 -16.80 -8.31 27.27
CA GLU A 76 -18.19 -8.16 27.68
C GLU A 76 -18.28 -8.15 29.22
N GLY A 77 -19.17 -7.31 29.74
CA GLY A 77 -19.46 -7.23 31.16
C GLY A 77 -20.81 -6.61 31.40
N THR A 78 -21.32 -6.78 32.61
CA THR A 78 -22.61 -6.25 33.04
C THR A 78 -22.43 -5.29 34.21
N ARG A 79 -23.52 -4.66 34.64
CA ARG A 79 -23.51 -3.79 35.83
C ARG A 79 -23.06 -4.56 37.08
N ASP A 80 -23.52 -5.81 37.22
CA ASP A 80 -23.30 -6.62 38.42
C ASP A 80 -22.02 -7.47 38.31
N ASP A 81 -21.53 -7.68 37.08
CA ASP A 81 -20.23 -8.29 36.81
C ASP A 81 -19.44 -7.45 35.78
N PRO A 82 -18.73 -6.40 36.23
CA PRO A 82 -18.00 -5.53 35.33
C PRO A 82 -16.79 -6.24 34.70
N PRO A 83 -16.34 -5.81 33.51
CA PRO A 83 -15.22 -6.45 32.82
C PRO A 83 -13.97 -6.55 33.71
N ALA A 84 -13.38 -7.74 33.77
CA ALA A 84 -12.27 -8.04 34.67
C ALA A 84 -10.99 -7.26 34.34
N TYR A 85 -10.81 -6.82 33.09
CA TYR A 85 -9.65 -6.07 32.62
C TYR A 85 -10.00 -5.17 31.44
N THR A 86 -9.11 -4.23 31.15
CA THR A 86 -9.17 -3.32 30.00
C THR A 86 -8.05 -3.69 29.02
N VAL A 87 -8.31 -3.61 27.71
CA VAL A 87 -7.33 -3.91 26.66
C VAL A 87 -6.98 -2.63 25.90
N PHE A 88 -5.74 -2.19 26.00
CA PHE A 88 -5.19 -1.10 25.20
C PHE A 88 -4.52 -1.71 23.98
N ARG A 89 -4.97 -1.31 22.78
CA ARG A 89 -4.45 -1.83 21.52
C ARG A 89 -3.82 -0.71 20.74
N ARG A 90 -2.55 -0.87 20.35
CA ARG A 90 -1.81 0.04 19.47
C ARG A 90 -1.35 -0.72 18.23
N GLN A 91 -1.60 -0.19 17.05
CA GLN A 91 -1.26 -0.81 15.78
C GLN A 91 -0.48 0.15 14.91
N SER A 92 0.60 -0.33 14.27
CA SER A 92 1.45 0.48 13.40
C SER A 92 1.87 -0.26 12.12
N VAL A 93 2.17 0.47 11.05
CA VAL A 93 2.66 -0.08 9.77
C VAL A 93 3.94 0.61 9.31
N ALA A 94 4.89 -0.15 8.78
CA ALA A 94 6.11 0.36 8.13
C ALA A 94 6.78 -0.71 7.25
N GLY A 95 7.04 -0.41 5.98
CA GLY A 95 7.95 -1.18 5.13
C GLY A 95 7.68 -2.68 5.06
N GLY A 96 6.44 -3.08 4.82
CA GLY A 96 5.97 -4.47 4.79
C GLY A 96 5.74 -5.07 6.18
N THR A 97 5.92 -4.30 7.25
CA THR A 97 5.72 -4.74 8.63
C THR A 97 4.46 -4.11 9.21
N PHE A 98 3.65 -4.92 9.88
CA PHE A 98 2.53 -4.47 10.71
C PHE A 98 2.75 -4.96 12.13
N THR A 99 2.72 -4.06 13.10
CA THR A 99 2.95 -4.38 14.51
C THR A 99 1.71 -4.08 15.32
N GLU A 100 1.43 -4.93 16.29
CA GLU A 100 0.38 -4.71 17.28
C GLU A 100 0.93 -4.91 18.68
N HIS A 101 0.59 -3.99 19.57
CA HIS A 101 0.83 -4.08 21.00
C HIS A 101 -0.51 -4.10 21.72
N LEU A 102 -0.79 -5.21 22.41
CA LEU A 102 -1.91 -5.37 23.30
C LEU A 102 -1.41 -5.29 24.74
N ARG A 103 -1.92 -4.32 25.50
CA ARG A 103 -1.68 -4.22 26.93
C ARG A 103 -2.97 -4.47 27.69
N LEU A 104 -3.02 -5.55 28.45
CA LEU A 104 -4.14 -5.92 29.30
C LEU A 104 -3.88 -5.38 30.71
N VAL A 105 -4.86 -4.70 31.31
CA VAL A 105 -4.76 -4.13 32.66
C VAL A 105 -5.93 -4.61 33.50
N SER A 106 -5.65 -5.31 34.60
CA SER A 106 -6.68 -5.84 35.51
C SER A 106 -7.41 -4.71 36.23
N ASN A 107 -8.74 -4.77 36.21
CA ASN A 107 -9.63 -3.89 36.97
C ASN A 107 -9.96 -4.49 38.35
N ARG A 108 -9.47 -5.69 38.66
CA ARG A 108 -9.85 -6.46 39.86
C ARG A 108 -8.76 -6.43 40.94
N PRO A 109 -9.15 -6.47 42.22
CA PRO A 109 -8.23 -6.56 43.36
C PRO A 109 -7.69 -7.98 43.60
N ASP A 110 -8.21 -8.97 42.85
CA ASP A 110 -7.75 -10.36 42.86
C ASP A 110 -7.14 -10.71 41.51
N ALA A 111 -6.29 -11.74 41.49
CA ALA A 111 -5.67 -12.23 40.25
C ALA A 111 -6.73 -12.81 39.29
N VAL A 112 -6.56 -12.54 38.00
CA VAL A 112 -7.44 -13.03 36.93
C VAL A 112 -6.61 -13.57 35.77
N THR A 113 -7.15 -14.51 35.01
CA THR A 113 -6.52 -15.01 33.80
C THR A 113 -7.37 -14.63 32.60
N ALA A 114 -6.84 -13.78 31.74
CA ALA A 114 -7.49 -13.38 30.49
C ALA A 114 -7.25 -14.43 29.40
N ARG A 115 -8.29 -14.84 28.69
CA ARG A 115 -8.15 -15.66 27.47
C ARG A 115 -8.12 -14.73 26.26
N VAL A 116 -6.98 -14.65 25.59
CA VAL A 116 -6.81 -13.88 24.36
C VAL A 116 -6.75 -14.84 23.18
N ASP A 117 -7.58 -14.64 22.17
CA ASP A 117 -7.49 -15.37 20.91
C ASP A 117 -7.36 -14.38 19.74
N LEU A 118 -6.46 -14.70 18.81
CA LEU A 118 -6.27 -13.95 17.58
C LEU A 118 -6.50 -14.88 16.39
N THR A 119 -7.52 -14.57 15.59
CA THR A 119 -7.76 -15.27 14.32
C THR A 119 -7.07 -14.54 13.17
N VAL A 120 -6.18 -15.26 12.50
CA VAL A 120 -5.30 -14.78 11.45
C VAL A 120 -5.55 -15.56 10.17
N ASP A 121 -5.60 -14.87 9.03
CA ASP A 121 -5.69 -15.51 7.71
C ASP A 121 -4.99 -14.68 6.64
N THR A 122 -4.51 -15.35 5.60
CA THR A 122 -3.83 -14.76 4.45
C THR A 122 -4.37 -15.39 3.17
N ASP A 123 -4.67 -14.59 2.15
CA ASP A 123 -5.06 -15.12 0.84
C ASP A 123 -4.09 -14.84 -0.29
N PHE A 124 -3.18 -13.87 -0.10
CA PHE A 124 -2.28 -13.37 -1.14
C PHE A 124 -3.05 -12.91 -2.38
N ALA A 125 -4.25 -12.38 -2.17
CA ALA A 125 -5.06 -11.85 -3.27
C ALA A 125 -4.32 -10.68 -3.93
N ASP A 126 -4.20 -10.75 -5.25
CA ASP A 126 -3.73 -9.66 -6.08
C ASP A 126 -4.76 -8.53 -6.04
N LEU A 127 -4.28 -7.29 -6.09
CA LEU A 127 -5.11 -6.09 -6.06
C LEU A 127 -6.23 -6.11 -7.11
N PHE A 128 -6.00 -6.69 -8.29
CA PHE A 128 -7.04 -6.81 -9.33
C PHE A 128 -8.11 -7.86 -9.03
N GLU A 129 -7.84 -8.85 -8.16
CA GLU A 129 -8.87 -9.79 -7.68
C GLU A 129 -9.81 -9.17 -6.66
N LEU A 130 -9.38 -8.07 -6.03
CA LEU A 130 -10.13 -7.40 -4.97
C LEU A 130 -10.98 -6.24 -5.50
N ARG A 131 -10.78 -5.83 -6.76
CA ARG A 131 -11.63 -4.83 -7.41
C ARG A 131 -13.05 -5.39 -7.55
N ALA A 132 -14.04 -4.53 -7.36
CA ALA A 132 -15.45 -4.88 -7.54
C ALA A 132 -15.85 -4.82 -9.04
N ASP A 133 -15.10 -5.51 -9.90
CA ASP A 133 -15.32 -5.54 -11.35
C ASP A 133 -15.77 -6.92 -11.88
N ASP A 134 -16.16 -7.82 -10.97
CA ASP A 134 -16.63 -9.20 -11.22
C ASP A 134 -15.65 -10.08 -12.02
N ARG A 135 -14.41 -9.64 -12.24
CA ARG A 135 -13.40 -10.43 -12.94
C ARG A 135 -12.90 -11.54 -12.04
N ARG A 136 -12.78 -12.74 -12.63
CA ARG A 136 -12.16 -13.90 -11.99
C ARG A 136 -10.89 -14.28 -12.74
N TYR A 137 -9.85 -14.60 -11.98
CA TYR A 137 -8.55 -14.96 -12.51
C TYR A 137 -8.21 -16.37 -12.09
N ASP A 138 -8.04 -17.27 -13.07
CA ASP A 138 -7.63 -18.63 -12.79
C ASP A 138 -6.15 -18.66 -12.39
N LYS A 139 -5.87 -19.37 -11.28
CA LYS A 139 -4.53 -19.56 -10.73
C LYS A 139 -4.22 -21.06 -10.58
N PRO A 140 -4.12 -21.80 -11.70
CA PRO A 140 -3.85 -23.23 -11.65
C PRO A 140 -2.48 -23.49 -11.02
N GLY A 141 -2.39 -24.55 -10.20
CA GLY A 141 -1.17 -24.92 -9.50
C GLY A 141 -0.77 -23.96 -8.37
N ALA A 142 -1.67 -23.08 -7.94
CA ALA A 142 -1.45 -22.24 -6.77
C ALA A 142 -1.51 -23.09 -5.48
N GLU A 143 -0.42 -23.07 -4.72
CA GLU A 143 -0.26 -23.82 -3.48
C GLU A 143 -0.15 -22.85 -2.30
N ARG A 144 -0.77 -23.22 -1.18
CA ARG A 144 -0.69 -22.50 0.08
C ARG A 144 -0.22 -23.45 1.16
N GLU A 145 0.78 -23.00 1.92
CA GLU A 145 1.35 -23.75 3.02
C GLU A 145 1.33 -22.92 4.30
N ILE A 146 1.06 -23.58 5.43
CA ILE A 146 1.06 -22.95 6.75
C ILE A 146 1.99 -23.77 7.63
N ARG A 147 2.99 -23.10 8.20
CA ARG A 147 3.93 -23.71 9.13
C ARG A 147 3.88 -22.98 10.46
N ALA A 148 3.73 -23.74 11.54
CA ALA A 148 4.01 -23.22 12.87
C ALA A 148 5.53 -22.95 13.00
N THR A 149 5.87 -21.86 13.65
CA THR A 149 7.24 -21.52 14.03
C THR A 149 7.32 -21.48 15.55
N THR A 150 8.52 -21.34 16.12
CA THR A 150 8.70 -21.27 17.58
C THR A 150 7.88 -20.15 18.21
N ASP A 151 7.77 -19.01 17.52
CA ASP A 151 7.16 -17.80 18.07
C ASP A 151 5.87 -17.40 17.33
N GLY A 152 5.28 -18.26 16.48
CA GLY A 152 4.08 -17.90 15.72
C GLY A 152 3.83 -18.73 14.46
N LEU A 153 3.59 -18.08 13.32
CA LEU A 153 3.17 -18.71 12.07
C LEU A 153 3.90 -18.17 10.84
N ARG A 154 4.08 -19.01 9.82
CA ARG A 154 4.44 -18.60 8.47
C ARG A 154 3.43 -19.12 7.47
N PHE A 155 2.89 -18.20 6.68
CA PHE A 155 2.05 -18.47 5.53
C PHE A 155 2.90 -18.32 4.27
N SER A 156 2.86 -19.31 3.38
CA SER A 156 3.57 -19.29 2.11
C SER A 156 2.60 -19.51 0.96
N TYR A 157 2.79 -18.76 -0.12
CA TYR A 157 2.04 -18.89 -1.37
C TYR A 157 3.02 -19.13 -2.51
N ARG A 158 2.75 -20.15 -3.33
CA ARG A 158 3.55 -20.50 -4.50
C ARG A 158 2.67 -20.72 -5.71
N ARG A 159 3.13 -20.26 -6.85
CA ARG A 159 2.59 -20.64 -8.16
C ARG A 159 3.68 -20.51 -9.21
N ALA A 160 4.14 -21.62 -9.77
CA ALA A 160 5.27 -21.64 -10.70
C ALA A 160 6.47 -20.84 -10.13
N ALA A 161 6.94 -19.79 -10.83
CA ALA A 161 8.04 -18.94 -10.38
C ALA A 161 7.64 -17.95 -9.27
N TRP A 162 6.34 -17.69 -9.07
CA TRP A 162 5.86 -16.73 -8.08
C TRP A 162 5.89 -17.32 -6.67
N HIS A 163 6.37 -16.51 -5.72
CA HIS A 163 6.50 -16.89 -4.32
C HIS A 163 6.33 -15.68 -3.42
N ALA A 164 5.42 -15.77 -2.44
CA ALA A 164 5.24 -14.76 -1.41
C ALA A 164 5.10 -15.43 -0.04
N ASP A 165 5.53 -14.73 1.01
CA ASP A 165 5.38 -15.18 2.39
C ASP A 165 4.78 -14.07 3.26
N THR A 166 4.06 -14.48 4.31
CA THR A 166 3.68 -13.64 5.43
C THR A 166 4.08 -14.35 6.71
N GLU A 167 4.96 -13.73 7.50
CA GLU A 167 5.41 -14.24 8.79
C GLU A 167 4.69 -13.50 9.91
N VAL A 168 4.17 -14.22 10.90
CA VAL A 168 3.55 -13.70 12.12
C VAL A 168 4.37 -14.15 13.30
N VAL A 169 4.94 -13.19 14.03
CA VAL A 169 5.75 -13.40 15.24
C VAL A 169 5.00 -12.83 16.42
N CYS A 170 4.94 -13.59 17.51
CA CYS A 170 4.21 -13.27 18.72
C CYS A 170 5.16 -13.35 19.92
N ARG A 171 5.06 -12.36 20.81
CA ARG A 171 5.79 -12.32 22.08
C ARG A 171 4.84 -11.91 23.19
N PRO A 172 4.55 -12.78 24.17
CA PRO A 172 4.99 -14.19 24.26
C PRO A 172 4.44 -15.08 23.13
N SER A 173 5.06 -16.26 22.93
CA SER A 173 4.56 -17.28 22.00
C SER A 173 3.15 -17.73 22.41
N PRO A 174 2.27 -18.09 21.45
CA PRO A 174 0.95 -18.61 21.76
C PRO A 174 1.03 -19.95 22.51
N ASP A 175 0.09 -20.18 23.44
CA ASP A 175 -0.05 -21.47 24.12
C ASP A 175 -0.48 -22.56 23.14
N THR A 176 -1.37 -22.19 22.20
CA THR A 176 -1.89 -23.10 21.19
C THR A 176 -2.10 -22.39 19.86
N VAL A 177 -1.98 -23.17 18.78
CA VAL A 177 -2.32 -22.74 17.42
C VAL A 177 -3.22 -23.80 16.81
N ALA A 178 -4.43 -23.41 16.42
CA ALA A 178 -5.43 -24.31 15.86
C ALA A 178 -5.97 -23.80 14.53
N ALA A 179 -6.56 -24.70 13.73
CA ALA A 179 -7.39 -24.28 12.60
C ALA A 179 -8.60 -23.49 13.11
N ALA A 180 -8.90 -22.35 12.49
CA ALA A 180 -10.08 -21.58 12.84
C ALA A 180 -11.37 -22.38 12.55
N ARG A 181 -12.39 -22.25 13.40
CA ARG A 181 -13.65 -22.99 13.26
C ARG A 181 -14.49 -22.46 12.07
N SER A 182 -15.44 -23.31 11.63
CA SER A 182 -16.34 -23.22 10.46
C SER A 182 -16.66 -21.82 9.92
N GLY A 183 -16.62 -21.66 8.59
CA GLY A 183 -16.98 -20.43 7.85
C GLY A 183 -15.80 -19.57 7.40
N THR A 184 -14.57 -19.93 7.78
CA THR A 184 -13.33 -19.27 7.35
C THR A 184 -12.59 -20.10 6.29
N ARG A 185 -11.68 -19.49 5.51
CA ARG A 185 -10.88 -20.24 4.53
C ARG A 185 -10.06 -21.30 5.27
N ALA A 186 -9.72 -22.40 4.59
CA ALA A 186 -8.87 -23.48 5.14
C ALA A 186 -7.51 -23.00 5.70
N THR A 187 -7.10 -21.79 5.32
CA THR A 187 -5.86 -21.16 5.74
C THR A 187 -5.96 -20.42 7.08
N ALA A 188 -7.16 -20.13 7.59
CA ALA A 188 -7.29 -19.38 8.83
C ALA A 188 -6.79 -20.18 10.05
N ARG A 189 -6.10 -19.50 10.97
CA ARG A 189 -5.58 -20.06 12.22
C ARG A 189 -5.98 -19.18 13.40
N THR A 190 -6.25 -19.80 14.54
CA THR A 190 -6.47 -19.12 15.81
C THR A 190 -5.27 -19.38 16.72
N LEU A 191 -4.62 -18.31 17.16
CA LEU A 191 -3.56 -18.32 18.16
C LEU A 191 -4.19 -17.95 19.51
N SER A 192 -3.88 -18.70 20.57
CA SER A 192 -4.50 -18.49 21.88
C SER A 192 -3.47 -18.32 22.99
N TRP A 193 -3.77 -17.45 23.95
CA TRP A 193 -2.99 -17.20 25.16
C TRP A 193 -3.89 -17.18 26.40
N HIS A 194 -3.43 -17.77 27.49
CA HIS A 194 -3.96 -17.58 28.83
C HIS A 194 -3.00 -16.64 29.58
N VAL A 195 -3.40 -15.39 29.71
CA VAL A 195 -2.56 -14.31 30.22
C VAL A 195 -2.88 -14.10 31.70
N PRO A 196 -2.01 -14.53 32.64
CA PRO A 196 -2.21 -14.24 34.05
C PRO A 196 -2.01 -12.75 34.30
N LEU A 197 -2.92 -12.14 35.05
CA LEU A 197 -2.87 -10.78 35.53
C LEU A 197 -2.95 -10.81 37.05
N ASP A 198 -1.94 -10.26 37.71
CA ASP A 198 -1.98 -10.03 39.16
C ASP A 198 -3.09 -9.04 39.53
N ALA A 199 -3.39 -8.92 40.82
CA ALA A 199 -4.28 -7.88 41.35
C ALA A 199 -3.84 -6.49 40.86
N HIS A 200 -4.71 -5.81 40.10
CA HIS A 200 -4.39 -4.54 39.41
C HIS A 200 -3.13 -4.58 38.52
N GLY A 201 -2.67 -5.77 38.15
CA GLY A 201 -1.50 -6.01 37.32
C GLY A 201 -1.77 -5.74 35.84
N ALA A 202 -0.71 -5.82 35.05
CA ALA A 202 -0.78 -5.68 33.60
C ALA A 202 0.12 -6.70 32.89
N ALA A 203 -0.23 -7.03 31.66
CA ALA A 203 0.57 -7.88 30.78
C ALA A 203 0.55 -7.34 29.35
N ASP A 204 1.62 -7.61 28.61
CA ASP A 204 1.86 -7.10 27.27
C ASP A 204 2.04 -8.25 26.26
N LEU A 205 1.34 -8.16 25.13
CA LEU A 205 1.52 -9.01 23.96
C LEU A 205 1.97 -8.13 22.80
N HIS A 206 3.11 -8.50 22.20
CA HIS A 206 3.67 -7.86 21.02
C HIS A 206 3.56 -8.81 19.83
N LEU A 207 2.87 -8.37 18.79
CA LEU A 207 2.61 -9.12 17.58
C LEU A 207 3.25 -8.38 16.40
N THR A 208 3.87 -9.11 15.49
CA THR A 208 4.53 -8.55 14.32
C THR A 208 4.24 -9.41 13.11
N VAL A 209 3.65 -8.81 12.08
CA VAL A 209 3.43 -9.39 10.77
C VAL A 209 4.45 -8.82 9.81
N ARG A 210 5.15 -9.68 9.07
CA ARG A 210 6.11 -9.30 8.02
C ARG A 210 5.66 -9.87 6.69
N ALA A 211 5.22 -8.98 5.80
CA ALA A 211 4.93 -9.26 4.40
C ALA A 211 6.23 -9.36 3.60
N ARG A 212 6.40 -10.46 2.87
CA ARG A 212 7.54 -10.71 1.98
C ARG A 212 6.99 -11.00 0.57
N PRO A 213 6.88 -9.98 -0.29
CA PRO A 213 6.33 -10.15 -1.63
C PRO A 213 7.35 -10.86 -2.53
N HIS A 214 6.89 -11.28 -3.70
CA HIS A 214 7.74 -11.93 -4.69
C HIS A 214 8.88 -11.03 -5.17
N GLY A 215 10.06 -11.63 -5.39
CA GLY A 215 11.20 -10.95 -6.01
C GLY A 215 11.88 -9.87 -5.17
N ARG A 216 11.42 -9.59 -3.95
CA ARG A 216 11.99 -8.55 -3.08
C ARG A 216 12.75 -9.17 -1.90
N PRO A 217 14.06 -8.90 -1.74
CA PRO A 217 14.78 -9.35 -0.55
C PRO A 217 14.25 -8.61 0.69
N PRO A 218 14.34 -9.23 1.89
CA PRO A 218 14.06 -8.54 3.14
C PRO A 218 14.94 -7.29 3.23
N ARG A 219 14.35 -6.12 3.41
CA ARG A 219 15.13 -4.91 3.71
C ARG A 219 15.76 -5.07 5.09
N THR A 220 17.07 -5.24 5.14
CA THR A 220 17.84 -5.17 6.39
C THR A 220 18.22 -3.71 6.63
N GLY A 221 17.48 -3.03 7.50
CA GLY A 221 17.78 -1.66 7.93
C GLY A 221 16.60 -0.70 7.79
N THR A 222 16.55 0.30 8.67
CA THR A 222 15.70 1.49 8.52
C THR A 222 16.14 2.20 7.25
N ALA A 223 15.26 2.34 6.26
CA ALA A 223 15.51 3.26 5.16
C ALA A 223 15.85 4.62 5.76
N GLU A 224 17.01 5.19 5.44
CA GLU A 224 17.24 6.60 5.76
C GLU A 224 16.15 7.39 5.06
N ARG A 225 15.42 8.17 5.87
CA ARG A 225 14.43 9.15 5.42
C ARG A 225 15.03 9.98 4.30
N VAL A 226 14.52 9.84 3.08
CA VAL A 226 14.50 10.98 2.17
C VAL A 226 13.35 11.85 2.62
N THR A 227 13.50 12.52 3.77
CA THR A 227 12.61 13.66 4.02
C THR A 227 12.95 14.71 3.01
N GLY A 228 11.94 15.17 2.27
CA GLY A 228 12.04 16.39 1.50
C GLY A 228 12.70 17.45 2.37
N GLY A 229 13.76 18.08 1.86
CA GLY A 229 14.43 19.18 2.54
C GLY A 229 13.44 20.24 3.01
N PRO A 230 13.83 21.11 3.96
CA PRO A 230 12.93 22.10 4.54
C PRO A 230 12.20 22.86 3.42
N ALA A 231 10.87 22.96 3.55
CA ALA A 231 10.06 23.76 2.64
C ALA A 231 10.63 25.19 2.63
N PRO A 232 10.69 25.87 1.47
CA PRO A 232 10.96 27.29 1.46
C PRO A 232 9.92 27.96 2.36
N ILE A 233 10.37 28.63 3.41
CA ILE A 233 9.50 29.37 4.32
C ILE A 233 8.80 30.43 3.46
N MET A 234 7.50 30.25 3.23
CA MET A 234 6.67 31.29 2.66
C MET A 234 6.73 32.47 3.63
N ALA A 235 7.34 33.57 3.19
CA ALA A 235 7.54 34.74 4.02
C ALA A 235 6.20 35.42 4.31
N GLY A 236 5.57 35.08 5.45
CA GLY A 236 4.47 35.86 6.02
C GLY A 236 3.39 35.03 6.71
N GLY A 237 3.47 34.92 8.05
CA GLY A 237 2.39 34.46 8.93
C GLY A 237 1.97 32.99 8.80
N THR A 238 1.61 32.34 9.91
CA THR A 238 0.91 31.04 9.90
C THR A 238 -0.57 31.29 9.63
N ASP A 239 -0.93 31.41 8.35
CA ASP A 239 -2.33 31.38 7.91
C ASP A 239 -2.77 29.94 7.57
N ASP A 240 -4.07 29.74 7.39
CA ASP A 240 -4.66 28.42 7.08
C ASP A 240 -4.08 27.81 5.79
N LEU A 241 -3.64 28.65 4.84
CA LEU A 241 -3.01 28.20 3.60
C LEU A 241 -1.64 27.58 3.87
N THR A 242 -0.82 28.21 4.71
CA THR A 242 0.49 27.68 5.11
C THR A 242 0.34 26.33 5.79
N LEU A 243 -0.61 26.21 6.72
CA LEU A 243 -0.92 24.94 7.39
C LEU A 243 -1.41 23.86 6.41
N ALA A 244 -2.24 24.23 5.43
CA ALA A 244 -2.71 23.30 4.39
C ALA A 244 -1.56 22.83 3.48
N CYS A 245 -0.62 23.71 3.11
CA CYS A 245 0.56 23.35 2.34
C CYS A 245 1.51 22.44 3.13
N GLU A 246 1.77 22.75 4.41
CA GLU A 246 2.60 21.91 5.29
C GLU A 246 1.99 20.52 5.46
N ARG A 247 0.66 20.45 5.68
CA ARG A 247 -0.07 19.19 5.75
C ARG A 247 0.02 18.42 4.43
N GLY A 248 -0.21 19.07 3.29
CA GLY A 248 -0.12 18.43 1.98
C GLY A 248 1.28 17.89 1.65
N LEU A 249 2.34 18.60 2.05
CA LEU A 249 3.72 18.13 1.89
C LEU A 249 4.04 16.92 2.77
N ALA A 250 3.51 16.89 3.99
CA ALA A 250 3.60 15.74 4.89
C ALA A 250 2.80 14.55 4.38
N ASP A 251 1.59 14.78 3.86
CA ASP A 251 0.75 13.74 3.26
C ASP A 251 1.43 13.12 2.03
N LEU A 252 2.10 13.94 1.21
CA LEU A 252 2.89 13.45 0.08
C LEU A 252 4.07 12.56 0.49
N ASP A 253 4.74 12.87 1.61
CA ASP A 253 5.85 12.04 2.10
C ASP A 253 5.38 10.61 2.44
N LEU A 254 4.12 10.46 2.88
CA LEU A 254 3.49 9.16 3.13
C LEU A 254 3.15 8.38 1.86
N LEU A 255 2.83 9.11 0.79
CA LEU A 255 2.41 8.58 -0.49
C LEU A 255 3.57 8.42 -1.48
N THR A 256 4.80 8.30 -0.97
CA THR A 256 5.94 7.95 -1.80
C THR A 256 6.16 6.45 -1.85
N ILE A 257 6.64 5.98 -3.00
CA ILE A 257 6.98 4.59 -3.25
C ILE A 257 8.42 4.47 -3.75
N PRO A 258 9.12 3.39 -3.40
CA PRO A 258 10.44 3.12 -3.95
C PRO A 258 10.33 2.64 -5.40
N VAL A 259 11.12 3.23 -6.29
CA VAL A 259 11.23 2.87 -7.71
C VAL A 259 12.69 2.93 -8.17
N THR A 260 13.00 2.26 -9.28
CA THR A 260 14.34 2.27 -9.87
C THR A 260 14.42 3.33 -10.96
N GLY A 261 15.43 4.20 -10.90
CA GLY A 261 15.73 5.22 -11.91
C GLY A 261 16.43 4.66 -13.14
N VAL A 262 16.60 5.51 -14.17
CA VAL A 262 17.15 5.11 -15.47
C VAL A 262 18.57 4.57 -15.38
N ASP A 263 19.35 5.05 -14.40
CA ASP A 263 20.73 4.63 -14.12
C ASP A 263 20.82 3.56 -13.01
N GLY A 264 19.69 2.94 -12.61
CA GLY A 264 19.64 1.99 -11.50
C GLY A 264 19.57 2.63 -10.10
N GLU A 265 19.24 3.93 -10.03
CA GLU A 265 19.10 4.71 -8.80
C GLU A 265 17.93 4.20 -7.94
N ASP A 266 18.09 4.12 -6.61
CA ASP A 266 16.98 3.91 -5.69
C ASP A 266 16.27 5.24 -5.42
N LEU A 267 15.11 5.45 -6.07
CA LEU A 267 14.34 6.68 -6.02
C LEU A 267 13.06 6.51 -5.20
N HIS A 268 12.53 7.61 -4.69
CA HIS A 268 11.19 7.68 -4.11
C HIS A 268 10.35 8.67 -4.92
N VAL A 269 9.18 8.23 -5.37
CA VAL A 269 8.28 9.03 -6.22
C VAL A 269 6.86 9.03 -5.66
N PRO A 270 6.06 10.08 -5.90
CA PRO A 270 4.66 10.09 -5.51
C PRO A 270 3.87 9.01 -6.24
N ALA A 271 3.12 8.21 -5.49
CA ALA A 271 2.06 7.37 -6.01
C ALA A 271 0.78 8.19 -6.23
N ALA A 272 -0.14 7.67 -7.05
CA ALA A 272 -1.41 8.34 -7.34
C ALA A 272 -2.40 8.29 -6.17
N GLY A 273 -2.35 7.25 -5.33
CA GLY A 273 -3.15 7.20 -4.11
C GLY A 273 -3.46 5.79 -3.59
N ILE A 274 -4.04 5.73 -2.40
CA ILE A 274 -4.43 4.48 -1.73
C ILE A 274 -5.96 4.30 -1.75
N PRO A 275 -6.47 3.06 -1.74
CA PRO A 275 -5.72 1.79 -1.67
C PRO A 275 -5.26 1.25 -3.04
N TRP A 276 -5.82 1.75 -4.15
CA TRP A 276 -5.71 1.06 -5.44
C TRP A 276 -4.54 1.50 -6.31
N PHE A 277 -3.92 2.65 -6.03
CA PHE A 277 -3.00 3.33 -6.95
C PHE A 277 -1.64 3.61 -6.30
N LEU A 278 -1.25 2.77 -5.32
CA LEU A 278 0.03 2.85 -4.62
C LEU A 278 1.16 2.23 -5.46
N THR A 279 1.37 2.79 -6.65
CA THR A 279 2.43 2.41 -7.59
C THR A 279 2.81 3.60 -8.48
N LEU A 280 3.80 3.45 -9.36
CA LEU A 280 4.22 4.50 -10.28
C LEU A 280 3.12 4.69 -11.33
N PHE A 281 2.54 5.89 -11.34
CA PHE A 281 1.53 6.35 -12.29
C PHE A 281 2.10 7.53 -13.08
N GLY A 282 2.29 7.38 -14.39
CA GLY A 282 2.99 8.38 -15.21
C GLY A 282 2.34 9.76 -15.11
N ARG A 283 1.07 9.87 -15.49
CA ARG A 283 0.33 11.14 -15.48
C ARG A 283 0.33 11.79 -14.09
N ASP A 284 -0.10 11.06 -13.08
CA ASP A 284 -0.27 11.56 -11.71
C ASP A 284 1.06 11.99 -11.09
N SER A 285 2.12 11.20 -11.25
CA SER A 285 3.45 11.55 -10.77
C SER A 285 4.01 12.78 -11.50
N LEU A 286 3.76 12.91 -12.81
CA LEU A 286 4.18 14.09 -13.60
C LEU A 286 3.48 15.37 -13.14
N LEU A 287 2.16 15.34 -13.00
CA LEU A 287 1.37 16.51 -12.56
C LEU A 287 1.67 16.89 -11.11
N THR A 288 1.74 15.91 -10.22
CA THR A 288 2.11 16.14 -8.81
C THR A 288 3.48 16.78 -8.72
N SER A 289 4.47 16.26 -9.46
CA SER A 289 5.81 16.83 -9.48
C SER A 289 5.87 18.23 -10.08
N TYR A 290 5.03 18.52 -11.09
CA TYR A 290 4.90 19.86 -11.65
C TYR A 290 4.43 20.87 -10.60
N PHE A 291 3.38 20.53 -9.83
CA PHE A 291 2.90 21.39 -8.74
C PHE A 291 3.90 21.53 -7.59
N LEU A 292 4.76 20.53 -7.39
CA LEU A 292 5.79 20.55 -6.37
C LEU A 292 7.06 21.31 -6.76
N LEU A 293 7.24 21.74 -8.02
CA LEU A 293 8.46 22.41 -8.47
C LEU A 293 8.93 23.58 -7.56
N PRO A 294 8.04 24.46 -7.04
CA PRO A 294 8.46 25.55 -6.15
C PRO A 294 8.99 25.09 -4.79
N TYR A 295 8.63 23.88 -4.35
CA TYR A 295 8.90 23.38 -3.00
C TYR A 295 9.94 22.26 -2.97
N ARG A 296 9.85 21.31 -3.92
CA ARG A 296 10.62 20.07 -3.98
C ARG A 296 10.97 19.73 -5.45
N PRO A 297 11.82 20.52 -6.14
CA PRO A 297 12.20 20.23 -7.53
C PRO A 297 12.89 18.87 -7.71
N GLY A 298 13.53 18.34 -6.66
CA GLY A 298 14.10 16.99 -6.65
C GLY A 298 13.07 15.88 -6.92
N THR A 299 11.80 16.09 -6.55
CA THR A 299 10.71 15.12 -6.84
C THR A 299 10.50 14.99 -8.35
N ALA A 300 10.53 16.10 -9.09
CA ALA A 300 10.43 16.08 -10.55
C ALA A 300 11.62 15.36 -11.19
N ALA A 301 12.84 15.57 -10.68
CA ALA A 301 14.02 14.83 -11.16
C ALA A 301 13.90 13.32 -10.94
N ALA A 302 13.40 12.90 -9.77
CA ALA A 302 13.16 11.49 -9.46
C ALA A 302 12.08 10.87 -10.37
N VAL A 303 10.95 11.55 -10.55
CA VAL A 303 9.86 11.08 -11.43
C VAL A 303 10.32 10.97 -12.89
N LEU A 304 11.03 11.98 -13.41
CA LEU A 304 11.56 11.95 -14.77
C LEU A 304 12.57 10.79 -14.97
N SER A 305 13.46 10.54 -13.99
CA SER A 305 14.38 9.39 -14.05
C SER A 305 13.64 8.05 -14.01
N ALA A 306 12.66 7.91 -13.10
CA ALA A 306 11.85 6.69 -12.98
C ALA A 306 11.04 6.38 -14.25
N LEU A 307 10.40 7.39 -14.85
CA LEU A 307 9.63 7.21 -16.08
C LEU A 307 10.52 6.94 -17.30
N ALA A 308 11.71 7.52 -17.35
CA ALA A 308 12.70 7.19 -18.38
C ALA A 308 13.17 5.73 -18.30
N ALA A 309 13.32 5.19 -17.08
CA ALA A 309 13.70 3.79 -16.84
C ALA A 309 12.69 2.75 -17.38
N VAL A 310 11.43 3.17 -17.53
CA VAL A 310 10.32 2.32 -18.01
C VAL A 310 9.69 2.87 -19.29
N GLN A 311 10.37 3.77 -20.02
CA GLN A 311 9.90 4.26 -21.31
C GLN A 311 9.82 3.10 -22.31
N GLY A 312 8.71 2.99 -23.05
CA GLY A 312 8.45 1.86 -23.95
C GLY A 312 9.53 1.70 -25.01
N GLU A 313 9.97 0.47 -25.29
CA GLU A 313 11.11 0.17 -26.18
C GLU A 313 10.71 -0.64 -27.41
N ARG A 314 9.56 -1.32 -27.33
CA ARG A 314 9.06 -2.23 -28.37
C ARG A 314 7.56 -2.04 -28.54
N HIS A 315 7.03 -2.53 -29.66
CA HIS A 315 5.59 -2.63 -29.85
C HIS A 315 5.06 -3.88 -29.14
N ASP A 316 4.17 -3.69 -28.16
CA ASP A 316 3.46 -4.78 -27.47
C ASP A 316 1.97 -4.42 -27.32
N ALA A 317 1.14 -5.03 -28.16
CA ALA A 317 -0.29 -4.75 -28.21
C ALA A 317 -1.01 -5.04 -26.89
N PHE A 318 -0.53 -6.00 -26.09
CA PHE A 318 -1.19 -6.36 -24.83
C PHE A 318 -1.04 -5.27 -23.77
N SER A 319 0.11 -4.59 -23.72
CA SER A 319 0.36 -3.51 -22.75
C SER A 319 0.17 -2.11 -23.33
N GLY A 320 -0.05 -2.01 -24.65
CA GLY A 320 -0.08 -0.74 -25.38
C GLY A 320 1.31 -0.10 -25.56
N GLU A 321 2.39 -0.85 -25.32
CA GLU A 321 3.76 -0.36 -25.43
C GLU A 321 4.08 0.02 -26.86
N GLN A 322 4.70 1.19 -27.02
CA GLN A 322 5.26 1.70 -28.26
C GLN A 322 6.62 2.36 -27.94
N PRO A 323 7.60 2.31 -28.86
CA PRO A 323 8.89 2.97 -28.67
C PRO A 323 8.72 4.47 -28.33
N GLY A 324 9.31 4.90 -27.22
CA GLY A 324 9.30 6.30 -26.78
C GLY A 324 8.10 6.72 -25.94
N ARG A 325 7.07 5.87 -25.85
CA ARG A 325 5.87 6.14 -25.05
C ARG A 325 6.14 6.05 -23.55
N ILE A 326 5.53 6.93 -22.75
CA ILE A 326 5.62 6.92 -21.29
C ILE A 326 4.46 6.10 -20.70
N VAL A 327 4.75 5.30 -19.67
CA VAL A 327 3.77 4.43 -18.99
C VAL A 327 2.60 5.22 -18.41
N HIS A 328 1.42 4.58 -18.42
CA HIS A 328 0.29 4.95 -17.58
C HIS A 328 0.54 4.49 -16.14
N GLU A 329 0.79 3.19 -15.94
CA GLU A 329 1.09 2.62 -14.63
C GLU A 329 2.02 1.39 -14.72
N THR A 330 2.69 1.06 -13.61
CA THR A 330 3.49 -0.18 -13.48
C THR A 330 3.00 -0.99 -12.29
N ARG A 331 2.89 -2.31 -12.42
CA ARG A 331 2.38 -3.21 -11.36
C ARG A 331 3.32 -4.38 -11.16
N HIS A 332 3.43 -4.80 -9.92
CA HIS A 332 4.35 -5.85 -9.49
C HIS A 332 3.62 -7.12 -9.02
N GLY A 333 2.28 -7.09 -8.98
CA GLY A 333 1.43 -8.20 -8.55
C GLY A 333 1.55 -9.46 -9.41
N GLU A 334 1.04 -10.56 -8.86
CA GLU A 334 1.09 -11.89 -9.47
C GLU A 334 0.44 -11.91 -10.86
N LEU A 335 -0.70 -11.24 -11.01
CA LEU A 335 -1.43 -11.22 -12.28
C LEU A 335 -0.67 -10.47 -13.36
N ALA A 336 0.04 -9.40 -12.99
CA ALA A 336 0.91 -8.66 -13.89
C ALA A 336 2.14 -9.49 -14.28
N HIS A 337 2.74 -10.21 -13.33
CA HIS A 337 3.88 -11.09 -13.57
C HIS A 337 3.59 -12.17 -14.62
N PHE A 338 2.41 -12.82 -14.54
CA PHE A 338 1.99 -13.83 -15.51
C PHE A 338 1.27 -13.27 -16.74
N ARG A 339 1.26 -11.94 -16.93
CA ARG A 339 0.57 -11.26 -18.04
C ARG A 339 -0.91 -11.65 -18.18
N GLN A 340 -1.58 -11.89 -17.05
CA GLN A 340 -3.04 -12.06 -17.00
C GLN A 340 -3.77 -10.70 -17.03
N VAL A 341 -3.04 -9.64 -16.68
CA VAL A 341 -3.46 -8.24 -16.82
C VAL A 341 -2.33 -7.43 -17.47
N PRO A 342 -2.63 -6.34 -18.20
CA PRO A 342 -1.63 -5.58 -18.95
C PRO A 342 -0.73 -4.68 -18.08
N TYR A 343 -1.06 -4.56 -16.80
CA TYR A 343 -0.55 -3.53 -15.90
C TYR A 343 0.89 -3.69 -15.42
N GLY A 344 1.63 -4.72 -15.84
CA GLY A 344 3.05 -4.86 -15.48
C GLY A 344 3.86 -3.61 -15.88
N ARG A 345 3.70 -3.19 -17.14
CA ARG A 345 4.05 -1.87 -17.65
C ARG A 345 2.98 -1.50 -18.65
N TYR A 346 1.95 -0.80 -18.22
CA TYR A 346 0.82 -0.46 -19.08
C TYR A 346 0.96 0.96 -19.60
N TYR A 347 0.74 1.13 -20.90
CA TYR A 347 0.98 2.38 -21.61
C TYR A 347 -0.33 3.03 -22.10
N GLY A 348 -1.47 2.73 -21.47
CA GLY A 348 -2.76 3.33 -21.78
C GLY A 348 -2.91 4.79 -21.38
N ALA A 349 -1.91 5.63 -21.65
CA ALA A 349 -1.93 7.07 -21.45
C ALA A 349 -1.48 7.77 -22.75
N VAL A 350 -2.30 8.66 -23.29
CA VAL A 350 -1.93 9.48 -24.46
C VAL A 350 -1.18 10.76 -24.06
N ASP A 351 -1.43 11.25 -22.85
CA ASP A 351 -0.95 12.52 -22.32
C ASP A 351 0.32 12.42 -21.46
N ALA A 352 0.66 11.23 -20.95
CA ALA A 352 1.88 11.06 -20.15
C ALA A 352 3.16 11.40 -20.93
N THR A 353 3.24 11.03 -22.21
CA THR A 353 4.42 11.30 -23.06
C THR A 353 4.66 12.80 -23.29
N PRO A 354 3.67 13.63 -23.71
CA PRO A 354 3.88 15.07 -23.78
C PRO A 354 4.10 15.70 -22.39
N LEU A 355 3.42 15.23 -21.34
CA LEU A 355 3.62 15.75 -19.98
C LEU A 355 5.06 15.51 -19.46
N PHE A 356 5.72 14.42 -19.87
CA PHE A 356 7.12 14.16 -19.56
C PHE A 356 8.03 15.27 -20.10
N LEU A 357 7.81 15.71 -21.34
CA LEU A 357 8.56 16.82 -21.95
C LEU A 357 8.25 18.16 -21.27
N VAL A 358 6.98 18.41 -20.93
CA VAL A 358 6.56 19.62 -20.21
C VAL A 358 7.25 19.71 -18.85
N LEU A 359 7.25 18.62 -18.06
CA LEU A 359 7.89 18.61 -16.76
C LEU A 359 9.41 18.76 -16.87
N LEU A 360 10.05 18.11 -17.86
CA LEU A 360 11.48 18.25 -18.10
C LEU A 360 11.87 19.70 -18.38
N HIS A 361 11.09 20.39 -19.22
CA HIS A 361 11.29 21.81 -19.50
C HIS A 361 11.04 22.67 -18.26
N ALA A 362 9.93 22.45 -17.56
CA ALA A 362 9.56 23.22 -16.37
C ALA A 362 10.61 23.07 -15.25
N HIS A 363 11.13 21.86 -15.02
CA HIS A 363 12.23 21.62 -14.09
C HIS A 363 13.48 22.44 -14.46
N HIS A 364 13.86 22.46 -15.75
CA HIS A 364 14.98 23.28 -16.20
C HIS A 364 14.73 24.78 -15.93
N GLN A 365 13.54 25.28 -16.25
CA GLN A 365 13.17 26.69 -16.02
C GLN A 365 13.20 27.06 -14.53
N THR A 366 12.74 26.16 -13.65
CA THR A 366 12.72 26.39 -12.20
C THR A 366 14.12 26.34 -11.59
N THR A 367 14.98 25.41 -12.01
CA THR A 367 16.28 25.17 -11.37
C THR A 367 17.44 25.90 -12.04
N GLY A 368 17.30 26.30 -13.30
CA GLY A 368 18.38 26.78 -14.16
C GLY A 368 19.40 25.70 -14.56
N ASP A 369 19.27 24.47 -14.04
CA ASP A 369 20.21 23.38 -14.29
C ASP A 369 19.82 22.58 -15.54
N ARG A 370 20.82 22.35 -16.40
CA ARG A 370 20.69 21.58 -17.65
C ARG A 370 21.12 20.12 -17.50
N ALA A 371 21.70 19.73 -16.36
CA ALA A 371 22.27 18.39 -16.17
C ALA A 371 21.21 17.30 -16.39
N LEU A 372 20.03 17.45 -15.79
CA LEU A 372 18.93 16.49 -15.96
C LEU A 372 18.46 16.40 -17.41
N ALA A 373 18.26 17.55 -18.07
CA ALA A 373 17.83 17.60 -19.47
C ALA A 373 18.84 16.96 -20.42
N ARG A 374 20.14 17.15 -20.19
CA ARG A 374 21.20 16.47 -20.94
C ARG A 374 21.22 14.97 -20.67
N ARG A 375 21.07 14.57 -19.40
CA ARG A 375 21.02 13.16 -18.99
C ARG A 375 19.86 12.42 -19.67
N LEU A 376 18.69 13.05 -19.75
CA LEU A 376 17.48 12.46 -20.31
C LEU A 376 17.26 12.79 -21.81
N GLU A 377 18.27 13.32 -22.51
CA GLU A 377 18.12 13.79 -23.90
C GLU A 377 17.59 12.68 -24.82
N GLN A 378 18.17 11.48 -24.75
CA GLN A 378 17.73 10.36 -25.57
C GLN A 378 16.26 10.00 -25.33
N HIS A 379 15.80 10.06 -24.07
CA HIS A 379 14.44 9.73 -23.70
C HIS A 379 13.46 10.82 -24.17
N ALA A 380 13.87 12.09 -24.07
CA ALA A 380 13.10 13.20 -24.60
C ALA A 380 12.94 13.13 -26.12
N ARG A 381 14.00 12.80 -26.85
CA ARG A 381 13.95 12.61 -28.32
C ARG A 381 12.98 11.49 -28.70
N ARG A 382 13.09 10.34 -28.04
CA ARG A 382 12.16 9.21 -28.27
C ARG A 382 10.71 9.56 -27.96
N ALA A 383 10.46 10.38 -26.93
CA ALA A 383 9.12 10.85 -26.64
C ALA A 383 8.56 11.75 -27.75
N VAL A 384 9.38 12.63 -28.34
CA VAL A 384 9.01 13.43 -29.52
C VAL A 384 8.77 12.54 -30.73
N ASP A 385 9.66 11.59 -31.00
CA ASP A 385 9.55 10.65 -32.13
C ASP A 385 8.25 9.83 -32.03
N TRP A 386 7.89 9.38 -30.82
CA TRP A 386 6.61 8.74 -30.57
C TRP A 386 5.45 9.68 -30.91
N MET A 387 5.45 10.91 -30.40
CA MET A 387 4.37 11.87 -30.65
C MET A 387 4.15 12.11 -32.16
N LEU A 388 5.23 12.21 -32.93
CA LEU A 388 5.19 12.42 -34.38
C LEU A 388 4.66 11.19 -35.12
N THR A 389 5.17 10.00 -34.78
CA THR A 389 4.91 8.75 -35.49
C THR A 389 3.75 7.97 -34.87
N ASP A 390 4.03 7.03 -33.95
CA ASP A 390 3.05 6.15 -33.29
C ASP A 390 1.90 6.89 -32.58
N GLY A 391 2.13 8.13 -32.14
CA GLY A 391 1.16 9.03 -31.52
C GLY A 391 0.25 9.75 -32.52
N GLY A 392 0.61 9.77 -33.80
CA GLY A 392 -0.27 10.19 -34.91
C GLY A 392 -0.21 11.67 -35.30
N LEU A 393 0.70 12.49 -34.77
CA LEU A 393 0.76 13.90 -35.14
C LEU A 393 1.07 14.11 -36.64
N GLU A 394 1.96 13.30 -37.24
CA GLU A 394 2.29 13.44 -38.67
C GLU A 394 1.13 13.02 -39.58
N GLU A 395 0.37 11.99 -39.19
CA GLU A 395 -0.72 11.45 -40.00
C GLU A 395 -2.03 12.25 -39.83
N HIS A 396 -2.34 12.65 -38.60
CA HIS A 396 -3.66 13.18 -38.24
C HIS A 396 -3.64 14.64 -37.77
N GLY A 397 -2.46 15.20 -37.46
CA GLY A 397 -2.32 16.50 -36.82
C GLY A 397 -2.73 16.53 -35.34
N TYR A 398 -3.12 15.38 -34.77
CA TYR A 398 -3.53 15.22 -33.38
C TYR A 398 -2.90 13.97 -32.77
N LEU A 399 -2.67 13.98 -31.46
CA LEU A 399 -2.36 12.75 -30.74
C LEU A 399 -3.62 11.88 -30.66
N VAL A 400 -3.52 10.64 -31.12
CA VAL A 400 -4.63 9.69 -31.14
C VAL A 400 -4.35 8.50 -30.22
N TYR A 401 -5.43 7.84 -29.80
CA TYR A 401 -5.35 6.59 -29.06
C TYR A 401 -6.50 5.67 -29.47
N THR A 402 -6.29 4.37 -29.25
CA THR A 402 -7.33 3.35 -29.43
C THR A 402 -7.72 2.80 -28.05
N PRO A 403 -9.02 2.63 -27.75
CA PRO A 403 -9.45 1.94 -26.53
C PRO A 403 -8.77 0.57 -26.41
N ASP A 404 -8.36 0.20 -25.20
CA ASP A 404 -7.84 -1.13 -24.92
C ASP A 404 -8.96 -2.02 -24.32
N PRO A 405 -9.47 -3.03 -25.05
CA PRO A 405 -10.50 -3.93 -24.53
C PRO A 405 -10.05 -4.71 -23.28
N GLY A 406 -8.75 -4.94 -23.09
CA GLY A 406 -8.16 -5.61 -21.93
C GLY A 406 -7.75 -4.66 -20.79
N GLY A 407 -7.82 -3.35 -21.04
CA GLY A 407 -7.31 -2.29 -20.16
C GLY A 407 -8.33 -1.16 -20.02
N LEU A 408 -7.95 0.06 -20.42
CA LEU A 408 -8.76 1.27 -20.25
C LEU A 408 -9.55 1.62 -21.51
N VAL A 409 -10.81 2.02 -21.29
CA VAL A 409 -11.73 2.44 -22.36
C VAL A 409 -11.29 3.75 -23.01
N ASN A 410 -10.78 4.70 -22.21
CA ASN A 410 -10.12 5.90 -22.71
C ASN A 410 -8.68 5.96 -22.19
N GLN A 411 -7.79 6.58 -22.95
CA GLN A 411 -6.39 6.77 -22.55
C GLN A 411 -6.07 8.23 -22.17
N ASN A 412 -7.09 9.08 -22.09
CA ASN A 412 -7.00 10.42 -21.52
C ASN A 412 -7.30 10.37 -20.00
N TRP A 413 -7.36 11.51 -19.31
CA TRP A 413 -7.58 11.57 -17.86
C TRP A 413 -8.96 11.06 -17.40
N LYS A 414 -9.94 10.96 -18.30
CA LYS A 414 -11.26 10.35 -18.09
C LYS A 414 -11.26 8.89 -18.55
N ASP A 415 -10.38 8.09 -17.97
CA ASP A 415 -10.11 6.70 -18.38
C ASP A 415 -11.10 5.66 -17.82
N SER A 416 -12.02 6.08 -16.94
CA SER A 416 -13.07 5.24 -16.36
C SER A 416 -14.38 5.25 -17.16
N ALA A 417 -15.14 4.16 -17.07
CA ALA A 417 -16.46 4.08 -17.70
C ALA A 417 -17.42 5.13 -17.11
N GLY A 418 -18.03 5.95 -17.97
CA GLY A 418 -18.99 6.99 -17.58
C GLY A 418 -18.39 8.34 -17.17
N ALA A 419 -17.08 8.55 -17.38
CA ALA A 419 -16.37 9.79 -17.08
C ALA A 419 -16.60 10.93 -18.09
#